data_AF-A0A2D7RRN2-F1
#
_entry.id   AF-A0A2D7RRN2-F1
#
_cell.length_a   1.000
_cell.length_b   1.000
_cell.length_c   1.000
_cell.angle_alpha   90.00
_cell.angle_beta   90.00
_cell.angle_gamma   90.00
#
_symmetry.space_group_name_H-M   'P 1'
#
loop_
_entity.id
_entity.type
_entity.pdbx_description
1 polymer ?
#
loop_
_entity_poly.entity_id
_entity_poly.type
_entity_poly.pdbx_seq_one_letter_code
_entity_poly.pdbx_strand_id
1 'polypeptide(L)'
;MKNFLLLFIGIFYFASALAGGHITKAEKKQVIECLGHYSATAVLPAETIEVKNMELALASVKVIREYLSSEGVKDDEMNKGMNTYVDKVYGEPFNKVKNDECNKFIFKQIKGSKNKIEELSRTIYAG
;
A
#
# COMPACT_ATOMS: atom_id res chain seq x y z
N MET A 1 -34.83 -11.61 -36.17
CA MET A 1 -34.89 -11.51 -34.69
C MET A 1 -33.58 -12.01 -34.14
N LYS A 2 -32.97 -11.16 -33.32
CA LYS A 2 -31.54 -11.06 -33.02
C LYS A 2 -31.28 -11.80 -31.71
N ASN A 3 -30.85 -13.06 -31.79
CA ASN A 3 -30.34 -13.79 -30.64
C ASN A 3 -28.81 -13.83 -30.75
N PHE A 4 -28.18 -12.70 -30.41
CA PHE A 4 -26.73 -12.65 -30.22
C PHE A 4 -26.46 -13.26 -28.84
N LEU A 5 -26.10 -14.53 -28.82
CA LEU A 5 -25.73 -15.24 -27.61
C LEU A 5 -24.38 -14.67 -27.13
N LEU A 6 -24.46 -13.68 -26.25
CA LEU A 6 -23.34 -13.11 -25.51
C LEU A 6 -22.81 -14.16 -24.55
N LEU A 7 -21.73 -14.86 -24.91
CA LEU A 7 -20.92 -15.59 -23.94
C LEU A 7 -19.51 -15.87 -24.45
N PHE A 8 -18.60 -14.94 -24.20
CA PHE A 8 -17.20 -15.27 -23.94
C PHE A 8 -16.74 -14.41 -22.77
N ILE A 9 -17.05 -14.92 -21.57
CA ILE A 9 -16.41 -14.54 -20.32
C ILE A 9 -14.96 -15.00 -20.43
N GLY A 10 -14.09 -14.11 -20.93
CA GLY A 10 -12.66 -14.25 -20.79
C GLY A 10 -12.29 -13.88 -19.36
N ILE A 11 -12.39 -14.83 -18.43
CA ILE A 11 -11.73 -14.70 -17.13
C ILE A 11 -10.24 -14.73 -17.44
N PHE A 12 -9.62 -13.55 -17.48
CA PHE A 12 -8.19 -13.42 -17.24
C PHE A 12 -7.94 -13.86 -15.80
N TYR A 13 -7.81 -15.18 -15.60
CA TYR A 13 -7.12 -15.71 -14.44
C TYR A 13 -5.67 -15.26 -14.57
N PHE A 14 -5.36 -14.08 -14.04
CA PHE A 14 -4.02 -13.79 -13.58
C PHE A 14 -3.75 -14.68 -12.36
N ALA A 15 -3.56 -15.97 -12.61
CA ALA A 15 -2.73 -16.79 -11.74
C ALA A 15 -1.28 -16.35 -12.01
N SER A 16 -0.92 -15.16 -11.55
CA SER A 16 0.49 -14.87 -11.30
C SER A 16 0.89 -15.82 -10.18
N ALA A 17 1.49 -16.93 -10.56
CA ALA A 17 2.24 -17.78 -9.66
C ALA A 17 3.11 -16.87 -8.78
N LEU A 18 2.75 -16.75 -7.50
CA LEU A 18 3.58 -16.18 -6.44
C LEU A 18 4.73 -17.15 -6.20
N ALA A 19 5.62 -17.28 -7.19
CA ALA A 19 6.97 -17.76 -7.02
C ALA A 19 7.83 -16.55 -6.60
N GLY A 20 7.45 -15.90 -5.50
CA GLY A 20 8.26 -14.93 -4.79
C GLY A 20 8.77 -15.63 -3.53
N GLY A 21 10.08 -15.70 -3.34
CA GLY A 21 10.62 -16.18 -2.07
C GLY A 21 9.99 -15.40 -0.92
N HIS A 22 9.62 -16.09 0.15
CA HIS A 22 9.03 -15.47 1.34
C HIS A 22 9.80 -14.22 1.76
N ILE A 23 9.07 -13.17 2.13
CA ILE A 23 9.66 -11.94 2.67
C ILE A 23 10.63 -12.24 3.81
N THR A 24 11.83 -11.66 3.76
CA THR A 24 12.80 -11.82 4.85
C THR A 24 12.34 -11.08 6.10
N LYS A 25 12.89 -11.43 7.27
CA LYS A 25 12.59 -10.71 8.52
C LYS A 25 12.94 -9.21 8.44
N ALA A 26 14.03 -8.86 7.76
CA ALA A 26 14.47 -7.49 7.59
C ALA A 26 13.53 -6.71 6.67
N GLU A 27 13.17 -7.29 5.52
CA GLU A 27 12.20 -6.69 4.60
C GLU A 27 10.83 -6.52 5.28
N LYS A 28 10.34 -7.54 5.99
CA LYS A 28 9.08 -7.46 6.73
C LYS A 28 9.06 -6.30 7.71
N LYS A 29 10.13 -6.15 8.50
CA LYS A 29 10.27 -5.03 9.44
C LYS A 29 10.20 -3.70 8.70
N GLN A 30 10.90 -3.56 7.58
CA GLN A 30 10.93 -2.32 6.81
C GLN A 30 9.60 -2.03 6.10
N VAL A 31 8.89 -3.06 5.60
CA VAL A 31 7.55 -2.92 5.03
C VAL A 31 6.55 -2.44 6.09
N ILE A 32 6.59 -3.01 7.30
CA ILE A 32 5.74 -2.58 8.43
C ILE A 32 6.09 -1.16 8.89
N GLU A 33 7.37 -0.78 8.86
CA GLU A 33 7.79 0.60 9.14
C GLU A 33 7.20 1.58 8.13
N CYS A 34 7.24 1.24 6.84
CA CYS A 34 6.61 2.05 5.80
C CYS A 34 5.09 2.05 5.89
N LEU A 35 4.46 0.95 6.30
CA LEU A 35 3.03 0.91 6.64
C LEU A 35 2.69 1.96 7.71
N GLY A 36 3.49 2.04 8.78
CA GLY A 36 3.37 3.07 9.81
C GLY A 36 3.54 4.49 9.26
N HIS A 37 4.57 4.73 8.45
CA HIS A 37 4.84 6.02 7.83
C HIS A 37 3.68 6.51 6.96
N TYR A 38 3.16 5.66 6.07
CA TYR A 38 2.02 6.02 5.24
C TYR A 38 0.74 6.18 6.06
N SER A 39 0.54 5.37 7.10
CA SER A 39 -0.63 5.52 7.98
C SER A 39 -0.63 6.86 8.71
N ALA A 40 0.52 7.30 9.24
CA ALA A 40 0.68 8.63 9.83
C ALA A 40 0.47 9.74 8.79
N THR A 41 1.02 9.58 7.58
CA THR A 41 0.89 10.56 6.50
C THR A 41 -0.56 10.73 6.03
N ALA A 42 -1.32 9.64 5.95
CA ALA A 42 -2.69 9.66 5.45
C ALA A 42 -3.68 10.41 6.36
N VAL A 43 -3.33 10.60 7.64
CA VAL A 43 -4.17 11.28 8.64
C VAL A 43 -3.68 12.67 9.01
N LEU A 44 -2.65 13.18 8.33
CA LEU A 44 -2.21 14.57 8.51
C LEU A 44 -3.31 15.54 8.07
N PRO A 45 -3.41 16.73 8.69
CA PRO A 45 -4.36 17.75 8.23
C PRO A 45 -4.02 18.20 6.81
N ALA A 46 -5.03 18.34 5.94
CA ALA A 46 -4.85 18.62 4.50
C ALA A 46 -4.23 20.01 4.23
N GLU A 47 -4.26 20.92 5.19
CA GLU A 47 -3.58 22.20 5.15
C GLU A 47 -2.06 22.09 5.35
N THR A 48 -1.56 20.95 5.84
CA THR A 48 -0.14 20.73 6.17
C THR A 48 0.62 19.91 5.12
N ILE A 49 -0.09 19.31 4.17
CA ILE A 49 0.46 18.42 3.14
C ILE A 49 -0.40 18.48 1.88
N GLU A 50 0.21 18.34 0.71
CA GLU A 50 -0.57 18.17 -0.52
C GLU A 50 -1.52 16.95 -0.39
N VAL A 51 -2.80 17.17 -0.67
CA VAL A 51 -3.84 16.11 -0.67
C VAL A 51 -3.39 14.89 -1.47
N LYS A 52 -2.64 15.11 -2.56
CA LYS A 52 -2.14 14.02 -3.38
C LYS A 52 -1.23 13.04 -2.63
N ASN A 53 -0.42 13.55 -1.71
CA ASN A 53 0.45 12.72 -0.88
C ASN A 53 -0.35 11.92 0.16
N MET A 54 -1.45 12.48 0.69
CA MET A 54 -2.37 11.75 1.56
C MET A 54 -3.08 10.61 0.82
N GLU A 55 -3.58 10.87 -0.40
CA GLU A 55 -4.20 9.85 -1.27
C GLU A 55 -3.22 8.70 -1.57
N LEU A 56 -1.99 9.04 -1.95
CA LEU A 56 -0.95 8.05 -2.23
C LEU A 56 -0.57 7.26 -0.99
N ALA A 57 -0.53 7.91 0.18
CA ALA A 57 -0.28 7.24 1.44
C ALA A 57 -1.40 6.25 1.79
N LEU A 58 -2.66 6.66 1.67
CA LEU A 58 -3.80 5.78 1.94
C LEU A 58 -3.86 4.59 0.96
N ALA A 59 -3.58 4.82 -0.33
CA ALA A 59 -3.45 3.75 -1.31
C ALA A 59 -2.29 2.80 -0.97
N SER A 60 -1.14 3.34 -0.52
CA SER A 60 0.02 2.55 -0.10
C SER A 60 -0.29 1.67 1.11
N VAL A 61 -1.04 2.18 2.10
CA VAL A 61 -1.50 1.40 3.27
C VAL A 61 -2.28 0.17 2.82
N LYS A 62 -3.21 0.33 1.88
CA LYS A 62 -4.00 -0.80 1.34
C LYS A 62 -3.12 -1.84 0.66
N VAL A 63 -2.26 -1.41 -0.27
CA VAL A 63 -1.37 -2.32 -1.02
C VAL A 63 -0.40 -3.07 -0.10
N ILE A 64 0.15 -2.39 0.91
CA ILE A 64 1.08 -3.02 1.86
C ILE A 64 0.36 -4.04 2.74
N ARG A 65 -0.85 -3.75 3.25
CA ARG A 65 -1.63 -4.70 4.05
C ARG A 65 -1.97 -5.95 3.26
N GLU A 66 -2.41 -5.81 2.01
CA GLU A 66 -2.66 -6.93 1.10
C GLU A 66 -1.39 -7.78 0.88
N TYR A 67 -0.26 -7.13 0.63
CA TYR A 67 1.03 -7.82 0.46
C TYR A 67 1.46 -8.57 1.72
N LEU A 68 1.50 -7.92 2.88
CA LEU A 68 1.87 -8.54 4.16
C LEU A 68 0.95 -9.72 4.50
N SER A 69 -0.35 -9.60 4.23
CA SER A 69 -1.32 -10.69 4.40
C SER A 69 -1.00 -11.87 3.47
N SER A 70 -0.65 -11.61 2.21
CA SER A 70 -0.26 -12.66 1.26
C SER A 70 1.05 -13.37 1.64
N GLU A 71 1.92 -12.70 2.39
CA GLU A 71 3.15 -13.26 2.97
C GLU A 71 2.91 -13.97 4.33
N GLY A 72 1.65 -14.05 4.79
CA GLY A 72 1.27 -14.73 6.03
C GLY A 72 1.55 -13.94 7.31
N VAL A 73 1.77 -12.63 7.22
CA VAL A 73 1.90 -11.76 8.39
C VAL A 73 0.51 -11.55 9.02
N LYS A 74 0.41 -11.70 10.34
CA LYS A 74 -0.86 -11.55 11.06
C LYS A 74 -1.21 -10.07 11.28
N ASP A 75 -2.49 -9.75 11.27
CA ASP A 75 -2.98 -8.38 11.51
C ASP A 75 -2.46 -7.78 12.82
N ASP A 76 -2.42 -8.56 13.91
CA ASP A 76 -1.90 -8.08 15.19
C ASP A 76 -0.42 -7.67 15.11
N GLU A 77 0.38 -8.40 14.32
CA GLU A 77 1.79 -8.07 14.09
C GLU A 77 1.91 -6.79 13.25
N MET A 78 1.12 -6.68 12.17
CA MET A 78 1.08 -5.48 11.34
C MET A 78 0.67 -4.25 12.15
N ASN A 79 -0.43 -4.34 12.90
CA ASN A 79 -0.99 -3.26 13.70
C ASN A 79 -0.02 -2.83 14.80
N LYS A 80 0.62 -3.78 15.50
CA LYS A 80 1.61 -3.46 16.55
C LYS A 80 2.79 -2.69 15.99
N GLY A 81 3.38 -3.15 14.87
CA GLY A 81 4.52 -2.47 14.28
C GLY A 81 4.16 -1.14 13.63
N MET A 82 3.01 -1.06 12.96
CA MET A 82 2.45 0.19 12.42
C MET A 82 2.27 1.23 13.54
N ASN A 83 1.60 0.87 14.64
CA ASN A 83 1.35 1.78 15.76
C ASN A 83 2.66 2.21 16.43
N THR A 84 3.63 1.31 16.59
CA THR A 84 4.96 1.66 17.14
C THR A 84 5.62 2.79 16.34
N TYR A 85 5.48 2.79 15.01
CA TYR A 85 5.99 3.87 14.18
C TYR A 85 5.12 5.13 14.28
N VAL A 86 3.79 4.99 14.20
CA VAL A 86 2.85 6.11 14.27
C VAL A 86 3.04 6.89 15.58
N ASP A 87 3.13 6.19 16.72
CA ASP A 87 3.35 6.80 18.04
C ASP A 87 4.64 7.63 18.09
N LYS A 88 5.69 7.18 17.38
CA LYS A 88 6.98 7.89 17.32
C LYS A 88 6.90 9.20 16.54
N VAL A 89 6.03 9.28 15.52
CA VAL A 89 5.93 10.44 14.62
C VAL A 89 4.62 11.21 14.82
N TYR A 90 3.86 10.91 15.87
CA TYR A 90 2.59 11.56 16.13
C TYR A 90 2.80 13.06 16.36
N GLY A 91 2.08 13.89 15.60
CA GLY A 91 2.19 15.35 15.63
C GLY A 91 3.35 15.92 14.81
N GLU A 92 4.21 15.08 14.23
CA GLU A 92 5.29 15.53 13.35
C GLU A 92 4.77 15.92 11.95
N PRO A 93 5.39 16.90 11.28
CA PRO A 93 5.02 17.26 9.92
C PRO A 93 5.37 16.16 8.91
N PHE A 94 4.85 16.29 7.68
CA PHE A 94 5.14 15.37 6.60
C PHE A 94 6.66 15.21 6.34
N ASN A 95 7.18 14.00 6.56
CA ASN A 95 8.57 13.68 6.30
C ASN A 95 8.77 13.18 4.86
N LYS A 96 9.07 14.12 3.95
CA LYS A 96 9.30 13.81 2.53
C LYS A 96 10.47 12.85 2.29
N VAL A 97 11.57 13.01 3.03
CA VAL A 97 12.76 12.13 2.87
C VAL A 97 12.39 10.69 3.15
N LYS A 98 11.71 10.45 4.28
CA LYS A 98 11.25 9.12 4.65
C LYS A 98 10.19 8.58 3.70
N ASN A 99 9.32 9.43 3.19
CA ASN A 99 8.35 9.05 2.17
C ASN A 99 9.02 8.54 0.89
N ASP A 100 10.05 9.24 0.41
CA ASP A 100 10.79 8.88 -0.80
C ASP A 100 11.59 7.57 -0.60
N GLU A 101 12.17 7.36 0.58
CA GLU A 101 12.80 6.09 0.96
C GLU A 101 11.80 4.93 0.95
N CYS A 102 10.63 5.11 1.56
CA CYS A 102 9.58 4.11 1.57
C CYS A 102 9.05 3.82 0.17
N ASN A 103 8.83 4.84 -0.67
CA ASN A 103 8.41 4.67 -2.05
C ASN A 103 9.42 3.80 -2.82
N LYS A 104 10.70 4.15 -2.76
CA LYS A 104 11.77 3.38 -3.42
C LYS A 104 11.81 1.93 -2.95
N PHE A 105 11.70 1.70 -1.65
CA PHE A 105 11.73 0.37 -1.08
C PHE A 105 10.49 -0.45 -1.47
N ILE A 106 9.29 0.09 -1.29
CA ILE A 106 8.03 -0.61 -1.58
C ILE A 106 7.90 -0.93 -3.07
N PHE A 107 8.30 -0.02 -3.97
CA PHE A 107 8.26 -0.28 -5.41
C PHE A 107 9.21 -1.39 -5.85
N LYS A 108 10.31 -1.57 -5.12
CA LYS A 108 11.24 -2.68 -5.34
C LYS A 108 10.70 -3.98 -4.74
N GLN A 109 10.17 -3.92 -3.52
CA GLN A 109 9.71 -5.09 -2.76
C GLN A 109 8.43 -5.70 -3.37
N ILE A 110 7.46 -4.86 -3.71
CA ILE A 110 6.16 -5.26 -4.23
C ILE A 110 6.11 -4.89 -5.71
N LYS A 111 6.39 -5.86 -6.59
CA LYS A 111 6.39 -5.63 -8.05
C LYS A 111 5.04 -5.09 -8.51
N GLY A 112 5.06 -4.02 -9.30
CA GLY A 112 3.84 -3.37 -9.83
C GLY A 112 3.11 -2.46 -8.84
N SER A 113 3.58 -2.36 -7.59
CA SER A 113 2.92 -1.54 -6.56
C SER A 113 2.82 -0.06 -6.94
N LYS A 114 3.84 0.52 -7.60
CA LYS A 114 3.78 1.93 -8.04
C LYS A 114 2.51 2.22 -8.86
N ASN A 115 2.27 1.45 -9.92
CA ASN A 115 1.11 1.64 -10.78
C ASN A 115 -0.19 1.38 -10.00
N LYS A 116 -0.22 0.35 -9.16
CA LYS A 116 -1.40 0.01 -8.36
C LYS A 116 -1.75 1.10 -7.35
N ILE A 117 -0.75 1.67 -6.68
CA ILE A 117 -0.89 2.78 -5.74
C ILE A 117 -1.38 4.02 -6.48
N GLU A 118 -0.79 4.36 -7.63
CA GLU A 118 -1.23 5.50 -8.44
C GLU A 118 -2.68 5.35 -8.90
N GLU A 119 -3.09 4.16 -9.37
CA GLU A 119 -4.46 3.86 -9.78
C GLU A 119 -5.43 3.99 -8.60
N LEU A 120 -5.13 3.33 -7.47
CA LEU A 120 -5.96 3.38 -6.27
C LEU A 120 -6.07 4.79 -5.69
N SER A 121 -4.99 5.59 -5.72
CA SER A 121 -5.00 6.95 -5.19
C SER A 121 -6.02 7.84 -5.87
N ARG A 122 -6.33 7.58 -7.14
CA ARG A 122 -7.29 8.37 -7.94
C ARG A 122 -8.75 8.04 -7.62
N THR A 123 -9.01 6.93 -6.93
CA THR A 123 -10.38 6.48 -6.64
C THR A 123 -10.82 6.78 -5.20
N ILE A 124 -9.92 7.26 -4.35
CA ILE A 124 -10.19 7.46 -2.91
C ILE A 124 -11.16 8.61 -2.63
N TYR A 125 -11.08 9.71 -3.38
CA TYR A 125 -11.97 10.88 -3.22
C TYR A 125 -12.89 11.14 -4.41
N ALA A 126 -12.90 10.25 -5.41
CA ALA A 126 -13.79 10.35 -6.57
C ALA A 126 -15.21 9.81 -6.28
N GLY A 127 -15.61 9.75 -5.01
CA GLY A 127 -16.93 9.31 -4.53
C GLY A 127 -17.81 10.47 -4.14
#